data_AF-A0A812UYJ3-F1
#
_entry.id   AF-A0A812UYJ3-F1
#
_cell.length_a   1.000
_cell.length_b   1.000
_cell.length_c   1.000
_cell.angle_alpha   90.00
_cell.angle_beta   90.00
_cell.angle_gamma   90.00
#
_symmetry.space_group_name_H-M   'P 1'
#
loop_
_entity.id
_entity.type
_entity.pdbx_description
1 polymer ?
#
loop_
_entity_poly.entity_id
_entity_poly.type
_entity_poly.pdbx_seq_one_letter_code
_entity_poly.pdbx_strand_id
1 'polypeptide(L)'
;MGAGAIYGFIEADAGQRVVSFCGPCAATRLATASSGFLPGLSFENLRAASAQLAWTREPPVAPGLLDQEALQEAVTTAAPQLLPADGSWLRYFCWMTAGHALEGVDRLVSEAARPESADLAAAASVWAAALGREALANFLERLSARCEASQLSAALRPALRIRRAGRERETDEEQLFTHIFDGHVAGVILDLAAGADAEAPGPAIHRGDVGCCRWTPLAAAAEISGRRKQGAVIAGLLLAAKANVDRKCPGPCGWTPLMRAAGCGASAATTLQLLMRAGADVRIRHENGNTALEMGDKATARIIREARDARTLAAELALQAAPDSRQSDPRGLMAAKTGKCYGN
;
A
#
# COMPACT_ATOMS: atom_id res chain seq x y z
N MET A 1 29.35 -6.30 -13.68
CA MET A 1 27.92 -6.25 -14.04
C MET A 1 27.35 -7.64 -13.82
N GLY A 2 26.42 -7.95 -12.93
CA GLY A 2 25.67 -7.23 -11.90
C GLY A 2 24.82 -8.33 -11.24
N ALA A 3 25.47 -9.18 -10.45
CA ALA A 3 24.83 -10.33 -9.81
C ALA A 3 24.40 -9.94 -8.40
N GLY A 4 23.13 -10.19 -8.07
CA GLY A 4 22.59 -9.96 -6.73
C GLY A 4 23.47 -10.62 -5.68
N ALA A 5 24.02 -9.81 -4.77
CA ALA A 5 24.77 -10.32 -3.65
C ALA A 5 23.82 -11.09 -2.73
N ILE A 6 24.08 -12.39 -2.59
CA ILE A 6 23.44 -13.27 -1.62
C ILE A 6 24.25 -13.16 -0.33
N TYR A 7 23.68 -12.58 0.73
CA TYR A 7 24.28 -12.61 2.07
C TYR A 7 23.77 -13.85 2.80
N GLY A 8 24.61 -14.88 2.92
CA GLY A 8 24.36 -16.05 3.75
C GLY A 8 24.98 -15.86 5.13
N PHE A 9 24.21 -16.06 6.21
CA PHE A 9 24.73 -16.09 7.57
C PHE A 9 24.85 -17.55 8.04
N ILE A 10 25.97 -17.87 8.68
CA ILE A 10 26.21 -19.14 9.36
C ILE A 10 26.27 -18.81 10.85
N GLU A 11 25.38 -19.40 11.65
CA GLU A 11 25.56 -19.47 13.09
C GLU A 11 26.29 -20.79 13.41
N ALA A 12 27.43 -20.68 14.10
CA ALA A 12 28.18 -21.82 14.58
C ALA A 12 27.56 -22.25 15.91
N ASP A 13 26.94 -23.44 15.95
CA ASP A 13 27.01 -24.32 17.13
C ASP A 13 26.36 -25.71 17.02
N ALA A 14 25.75 -26.12 15.90
CA ALA A 14 25.04 -27.41 15.89
C ALA A 14 25.15 -28.27 14.61
N GLY A 15 26.32 -28.28 13.95
CA GLY A 15 26.72 -29.39 13.07
C GLY A 15 25.87 -29.75 11.83
N GLN A 16 24.72 -29.12 11.59
CA GLN A 16 23.92 -29.27 10.38
C GLN A 16 23.54 -27.89 9.83
N ARG A 17 24.11 -27.57 8.67
CA ARG A 17 23.95 -26.30 7.96
C ARG A 17 22.93 -26.47 6.85
N VAL A 18 21.90 -25.61 6.82
CA VAL A 18 21.48 -24.78 5.68
C VAL A 18 20.10 -24.19 5.98
N VAL A 19 20.03 -22.86 6.13
CA VAL A 19 18.83 -22.09 5.78
C VAL A 19 19.29 -21.03 4.79
N SER A 20 18.98 -21.24 3.51
CA SER A 20 19.28 -20.27 2.47
C SER A 20 18.25 -19.12 2.52
N PHE A 21 18.68 -17.90 2.78
CA PHE A 21 17.92 -16.71 2.42
C PHE A 21 18.39 -16.25 1.04
N CYS A 22 17.74 -16.76 0.00
CA CYS A 22 18.05 -16.39 -1.38
C CYS A 22 17.52 -14.98 -1.66
N GLY A 23 18.37 -13.99 -1.38
CA GLY A 23 18.23 -12.61 -1.85
C GLY A 23 17.27 -11.71 -1.06
N PRO A 24 17.17 -10.42 -1.48
CA PRO A 24 16.32 -9.39 -0.87
C PRO A 24 14.87 -9.85 -0.60
N CYS A 25 14.35 -10.71 -1.48
CA CYS A 25 12.96 -11.17 -1.49
C CYS A 25 12.52 -12.03 -0.29
N ALA A 26 13.45 -12.54 0.51
CA ALA A 26 13.09 -13.52 1.53
C ALA A 26 12.60 -12.87 2.83
N ALA A 27 13.21 -11.76 3.27
CA ALA A 27 12.68 -10.94 4.38
C ALA A 27 11.32 -10.30 4.00
N THR A 28 11.14 -9.95 2.72
CA THR A 28 9.87 -9.47 2.14
C THR A 28 8.78 -10.53 2.17
N ARG A 29 9.09 -11.76 1.72
CA ARG A 29 8.14 -12.89 1.79
C ARG A 29 7.79 -13.22 3.24
N LEU A 30 8.73 -13.06 4.17
CA LEU A 30 8.51 -13.23 5.61
C LEU A 30 7.64 -12.13 6.22
N ALA A 31 7.83 -10.85 5.84
CA ALA A 31 7.03 -9.73 6.31
C ALA A 31 5.62 -9.67 5.66
N THR A 32 5.40 -10.39 4.57
CA THR A 32 4.11 -10.44 3.85
C THR A 32 3.34 -11.75 4.06
N ALA A 33 3.98 -12.82 4.56
CA ALA A 33 3.31 -14.06 4.92
C ALA A 33 2.78 -14.01 6.36
N SER A 34 1.47 -14.22 6.52
CA SER A 34 0.72 -14.12 7.78
C SER A 34 1.00 -15.23 8.82
N SER A 35 2.08 -16.02 8.69
CA SER A 35 2.28 -17.21 9.52
C SER A 35 3.70 -17.35 10.08
N GLY A 36 3.81 -17.22 11.42
CA GLY A 36 4.62 -18.10 12.27
C GLY A 36 6.14 -18.22 12.06
N PHE A 37 6.81 -17.38 11.30
CA PHE A 37 8.25 -17.51 11.03
C PHE A 37 9.19 -16.63 11.88
N LEU A 38 8.62 -15.68 12.64
CA LEU A 38 9.35 -14.74 13.49
C LEU A 38 10.27 -15.36 14.57
N PRO A 39 10.05 -16.59 15.08
CA PRO A 39 10.98 -17.20 16.04
C PRO A 39 12.37 -17.53 15.46
N GLY A 40 12.50 -17.66 14.13
CA GLY A 40 13.75 -18.09 13.48
C GLY A 40 14.62 -16.98 12.91
N LEU A 41 14.20 -15.71 12.97
CA LEU A 41 14.96 -14.59 12.40
C LEU A 41 15.72 -13.84 13.50
N SER A 42 17.06 -13.99 13.54
CA SER A 42 17.90 -13.17 14.42
C SER A 42 17.88 -11.73 13.94
N PHE A 43 17.27 -10.86 14.74
CA PHE A 43 17.22 -9.42 14.48
C PHE A 43 18.62 -8.80 14.45
N GLU A 44 19.57 -9.31 15.22
CA GLU A 44 20.97 -8.86 15.20
C GLU A 44 21.63 -9.15 13.86
N ASN A 45 21.42 -10.35 13.30
CA ASN A 45 21.91 -10.69 11.97
C ASN A 45 21.27 -9.82 10.89
N LEU A 46 19.97 -9.51 11.02
CA LEU A 46 19.29 -8.59 10.11
C LEU A 46 19.89 -7.18 10.19
N ARG A 47 20.16 -6.65 11.40
CA ARG A 47 20.82 -5.34 11.56
C ARG A 47 22.21 -5.34 10.94
N ALA A 48 23.00 -6.38 11.21
CA ALA A 48 24.34 -6.54 10.66
C ALA A 48 24.33 -6.62 9.12
N ALA A 49 23.36 -7.34 8.54
CA ALA A 49 23.15 -7.41 7.10
C ALA A 49 22.78 -6.05 6.51
N SER A 50 21.79 -5.38 7.10
CA SER A 50 21.28 -4.08 6.63
C SER A 50 22.32 -2.97 6.68
N ALA A 51 23.27 -3.03 7.63
CA ALA A 51 24.39 -2.11 7.70
C ALA A 51 25.37 -2.25 6.52
N GLN A 52 25.42 -3.43 5.89
CA GLN A 52 26.36 -3.76 4.80
C GLN A 52 25.70 -3.71 3.40
N LEU A 53 24.37 -3.59 3.33
CA LEU A 53 23.62 -3.56 2.08
C LEU A 53 23.81 -2.22 1.36
N ALA A 54 24.54 -2.25 0.24
CA ALA A 54 24.61 -1.16 -0.72
C ALA A 54 23.62 -1.42 -1.87
N TRP A 55 22.59 -0.59 -1.97
CA TRP A 55 21.58 -0.74 -3.00
C TRP A 55 21.91 0.10 -4.23
N THR A 56 21.93 -0.52 -5.41
CA THR A 56 22.48 0.13 -6.61
C THR A 56 21.43 0.60 -7.63
N ARG A 57 20.14 0.31 -7.43
CA ARG A 57 19.11 0.69 -8.40
C ARG A 57 17.79 1.06 -7.72
N GLU A 58 17.29 2.26 -8.01
CA GLU A 58 15.92 2.65 -7.70
C GLU A 58 15.00 2.20 -8.86
N PRO A 59 13.80 1.70 -8.57
CA PRO A 59 12.83 1.43 -9.61
C PRO A 59 12.45 2.74 -10.32
N PRO A 60 12.11 2.68 -11.62
CA PRO A 60 11.61 3.86 -12.31
C PRO A 60 10.37 4.39 -11.58
N VAL A 61 10.25 5.72 -11.46
CA VAL A 61 9.10 6.35 -10.85
C VAL A 61 7.88 6.08 -11.73
N ALA A 62 7.03 5.15 -11.29
CA ALA A 62 5.74 4.87 -11.91
C ALA A 62 4.63 5.58 -11.11
N PRO A 63 3.60 6.13 -11.79
CA PRO A 63 2.50 6.80 -11.11
C PRO A 63 1.69 5.78 -10.29
N GLY A 64 1.83 5.83 -8.97
CA GLY A 64 1.12 4.98 -8.02
C GLY A 64 -0.22 5.54 -7.55
N LEU A 65 -0.74 4.94 -6.48
CA LEU A 65 -1.92 5.44 -5.75
C LEU A 65 -1.55 6.55 -4.75
N LEU A 66 -0.28 6.59 -4.33
CA LEU A 66 0.26 7.56 -3.38
C LEU A 66 1.23 8.50 -4.07
N ASP A 67 1.24 9.75 -3.60
CA ASP A 67 2.17 10.79 -4.01
C ASP A 67 2.98 11.25 -2.80
N GLN A 68 4.31 11.17 -2.89
CA GLN A 68 5.21 11.43 -1.77
C GLN A 68 5.09 12.88 -1.31
N GLU A 69 5.13 13.84 -2.23
CA GLU A 69 5.13 15.27 -1.92
C GLU A 69 3.82 15.68 -1.26
N ALA A 70 2.68 15.24 -1.81
CA ALA A 70 1.37 15.53 -1.25
C ALA A 70 1.16 14.91 0.15
N LEU A 71 1.69 13.70 0.39
CA LEU A 71 1.65 13.07 1.71
C LEU A 71 2.54 13.80 2.72
N GLN A 72 3.76 14.17 2.31
CA GLN A 72 4.66 14.94 3.16
C GLN A 72 4.06 16.30 3.51
N GLU A 73 3.54 17.03 2.53
CA GLU A 73 2.88 18.33 2.73
C GLU A 73 1.71 18.20 3.70
N ALA A 74 0.84 17.21 3.50
CA ALA A 74 -0.36 17.03 4.32
C ALA A 74 -0.08 16.63 5.78
N VAL A 75 1.03 15.93 6.03
CA VAL A 75 1.36 15.39 7.36
C VAL A 75 2.33 16.28 8.14
N THR A 76 3.22 17.02 7.47
CA THR A 76 4.28 17.83 8.12
C THR A 76 3.73 18.80 9.15
N THR A 77 2.62 19.48 8.87
CA THR A 77 2.03 20.46 9.81
C THR A 77 1.17 19.81 10.89
N ALA A 78 0.45 18.73 10.56
CA ALA A 78 -0.56 18.14 11.44
C ALA A 78 0.01 17.09 12.39
N ALA A 79 0.95 16.28 11.92
CA ALA A 79 1.54 15.18 12.69
C ALA A 79 2.98 14.91 12.23
N PRO A 80 3.93 15.85 12.43
CA PRO A 80 5.33 15.70 12.02
C PRO A 80 6.00 14.47 12.62
N GLN A 81 5.51 13.96 13.76
CA GLN A 81 5.98 12.71 14.36
C GLN A 81 5.80 11.49 13.44
N LEU A 82 4.85 11.51 12.51
CA LEU A 82 4.65 10.45 11.51
C LEU A 82 5.63 10.56 10.33
N LEU A 83 6.49 11.59 10.31
CA LEU A 83 7.53 11.86 9.32
C LEU A 83 8.91 12.07 10.00
N PRO A 84 9.45 11.08 10.71
CA PRO A 84 10.81 11.18 11.22
C PRO A 84 11.82 11.38 10.08
N ALA A 85 12.96 12.00 10.42
CA ALA A 85 13.97 12.47 9.48
C ALA A 85 13.40 13.49 8.47
N ASP A 86 13.60 13.27 7.17
CA ASP A 86 13.12 14.11 6.07
C ASP A 86 11.84 13.55 5.42
N GLY A 87 11.28 12.47 5.97
CA GLY A 87 10.12 11.77 5.42
C GLY A 87 10.37 11.09 4.06
N SER A 88 11.61 11.04 3.56
CA SER A 88 11.93 10.49 2.23
C SER A 88 11.57 9.01 2.08
N TRP A 89 11.55 8.27 3.20
CA TRP A 89 11.17 6.87 3.26
C TRP A 89 9.71 6.61 2.83
N LEU A 90 8.83 7.63 2.79
CA LEU A 90 7.48 7.49 2.24
C LEU A 90 7.46 7.04 0.77
N ARG A 91 8.53 7.31 0.02
CA ARG A 91 8.69 6.82 -1.36
C ARG A 91 8.59 5.30 -1.47
N TYR A 92 8.96 4.58 -0.42
CA TYR A 92 8.89 3.12 -0.39
C TYR A 92 7.45 2.63 -0.36
N PHE A 93 6.56 3.33 0.34
CA PHE A 93 5.13 3.04 0.27
C PHE A 93 4.54 3.42 -1.10
N CYS A 94 5.02 4.51 -1.72
CA CYS A 94 4.63 4.86 -3.08
C CYS A 94 5.00 3.74 -4.07
N TRP A 95 6.24 3.23 -4.01
CA TRP A 95 6.69 2.07 -4.80
C TRP A 95 5.82 0.84 -4.57
N MET A 96 5.43 0.58 -3.32
CA MET A 96 4.53 -0.54 -3.00
C MET A 96 3.16 -0.44 -3.66
N THR A 97 2.68 0.77 -3.93
CA THR A 97 1.41 1.00 -4.63
C THR A 97 1.56 1.15 -6.15
N ALA A 98 2.80 1.25 -6.65
CA ALA A 98 3.13 1.44 -8.06
C ALA A 98 3.62 0.15 -8.76
N GLY A 99 3.43 -1.02 -8.14
CA GLY A 99 3.83 -2.31 -8.71
C GLY A 99 5.23 -2.79 -8.30
N HIS A 100 5.97 -2.03 -7.48
CA HIS A 100 7.30 -2.37 -6.96
C HIS A 100 7.24 -2.73 -5.47
N ALA A 101 6.30 -3.64 -5.13
CA ALA A 101 6.01 -3.99 -3.74
C ALA A 101 7.17 -4.66 -3.00
N LEU A 102 7.95 -5.48 -3.69
CA LEU A 102 9.07 -6.16 -3.05
C LEU A 102 10.20 -5.19 -2.76
N GLU A 103 10.58 -4.38 -3.75
CA GLU A 103 11.64 -3.38 -3.65
C GLU A 103 11.31 -2.32 -2.59
N GLY A 104 10.05 -1.86 -2.54
CA GLY A 104 9.59 -0.92 -1.51
C GLY A 104 9.74 -1.48 -0.09
N VAL A 105 9.29 -2.71 0.14
CA VAL A 105 9.37 -3.33 1.47
C VAL A 105 10.82 -3.59 1.88
N ASP A 106 11.64 -4.09 0.96
CA ASP A 106 13.05 -4.40 1.24
C ASP A 106 13.84 -3.17 1.68
N ARG A 107 13.61 -2.06 0.99
CA ARG A 107 14.27 -0.79 1.27
C ARG A 107 13.81 -0.20 2.60
N LEU A 108 12.51 -0.22 2.84
CA LEU A 108 11.94 0.24 4.10
C LEU A 108 12.46 -0.56 5.29
N VAL A 109 12.45 -1.89 5.20
CA VAL A 109 12.94 -2.77 6.27
C VAL A 109 14.43 -2.57 6.51
N SER A 110 15.22 -2.41 5.45
CA SER A 110 16.67 -2.23 5.59
C SER A 110 17.02 -0.92 6.29
N GLU A 111 16.33 0.16 5.97
CA GLU A 111 16.51 1.44 6.66
C GLU A 111 15.98 1.39 8.10
N ALA A 112 14.78 0.84 8.30
CA ALA A 112 14.16 0.68 9.63
C ALA A 112 14.96 -0.25 10.57
N ALA A 113 15.74 -1.18 10.03
CA ALA A 113 16.57 -2.08 10.81
C ALA A 113 17.83 -1.41 11.37
N ARG A 114 18.22 -0.22 10.89
CA ARG A 114 19.39 0.49 11.42
C ARG A 114 19.17 0.91 12.88
N PRO A 115 20.17 0.79 13.76
CA PRO A 115 20.02 1.08 15.19
C PRO A 115 19.41 2.47 15.47
N GLU A 116 19.86 3.49 14.74
CA GLU A 116 19.43 4.89 14.85
C GLU A 116 18.04 5.18 14.29
N SER A 117 17.42 4.22 13.59
CA SER A 117 16.16 4.40 12.85
C SER A 117 14.94 3.92 13.64
N ALA A 118 14.99 3.95 14.96
CA ALA A 118 13.89 3.53 15.84
C ALA A 118 12.57 4.26 15.56
N ASP A 119 12.65 5.60 15.41
CA ASP A 119 11.50 6.44 15.10
C ASP A 119 10.95 6.15 13.70
N LEU A 120 11.83 5.91 12.71
CA LEU A 120 11.43 5.51 11.36
C LEU A 120 10.69 4.18 11.40
N ALA A 121 11.22 3.16 12.08
CA ALA A 121 10.58 1.87 12.23
C ALA A 121 9.20 2.00 12.90
N ALA A 122 9.09 2.83 13.95
CA ALA A 122 7.83 3.08 14.64
C ALA A 122 6.82 3.81 13.74
N ALA A 123 7.19 4.91 13.10
CA ALA A 123 6.32 5.64 12.18
C ALA A 123 5.89 4.74 11.01
N ALA A 124 6.84 4.06 10.36
CA ALA A 124 6.56 3.15 9.26
C ALA A 124 5.61 2.00 9.66
N SER A 125 5.62 1.55 10.92
CA SER A 125 4.65 0.57 11.41
C SER A 125 3.22 1.11 11.41
N VAL A 126 3.01 2.38 11.75
CA VAL A 126 1.71 3.05 11.71
C VAL A 126 1.22 3.16 10.27
N TRP A 127 2.08 3.62 9.36
CA TRP A 127 1.75 3.71 7.94
C TRP A 127 1.45 2.35 7.30
N ALA A 128 2.24 1.31 7.61
CA ALA A 128 1.98 -0.04 7.12
C ALA A 128 0.61 -0.56 7.60
N ALA A 129 0.22 -0.26 8.84
CA ALA A 129 -1.09 -0.64 9.37
C ALA A 129 -2.22 0.11 8.66
N ALA A 130 -2.09 1.44 8.52
CA ALA A 130 -3.06 2.27 7.81
C ALA A 130 -3.31 1.81 6.36
N LEU A 131 -2.29 1.25 5.72
CA LEU A 131 -2.36 0.71 4.35
C LEU A 131 -2.78 -0.77 4.30
N GLY A 132 -3.31 -1.33 5.39
CA GLY A 132 -3.81 -2.72 5.44
C GLY A 132 -2.71 -3.78 5.27
N ARG A 133 -1.48 -3.47 5.71
CA ARG A 133 -0.29 -4.36 5.67
C ARG A 133 0.14 -4.75 7.08
N GLU A 134 -0.76 -5.42 7.80
CA GLU A 134 -0.55 -5.76 9.22
C GLU A 134 0.70 -6.59 9.53
N ALA A 135 1.05 -7.54 8.67
CA ALA A 135 2.26 -8.36 8.88
C ALA A 135 3.53 -7.50 8.86
N LEU A 136 3.62 -6.54 7.92
CA LEU A 136 4.72 -5.57 7.84
C LEU A 136 4.69 -4.61 9.03
N ALA A 137 3.51 -4.12 9.41
CA ALA A 137 3.34 -3.23 10.56
C ALA A 137 3.83 -3.89 11.86
N ASN A 138 3.45 -5.15 12.09
CA ASN A 138 3.88 -5.92 13.26
C ASN A 138 5.39 -6.17 13.28
N PHE A 139 5.98 -6.38 12.12
CA PHE A 139 7.42 -6.57 12.00
C PHE A 139 8.19 -5.28 12.32
N LEU A 140 7.79 -4.16 11.73
CA LEU A 140 8.41 -2.84 11.94
C LEU A 140 8.28 -2.37 13.40
N GLU A 141 7.14 -2.63 14.03
CA GLU A 141 6.95 -2.30 15.45
C GLU A 141 7.88 -3.13 16.38
N ARG A 142 8.14 -4.40 16.04
CA ARG A 142 9.11 -5.22 16.79
C ARG A 142 10.53 -4.72 16.60
N LEU A 143 10.88 -4.23 15.41
CA LEU A 143 12.17 -3.59 15.14
C LEU A 143 12.36 -2.35 16.01
N SER A 144 11.34 -1.48 16.08
CA SER A 144 11.42 -0.25 16.89
C SER A 144 11.52 -0.55 18.39
N ALA A 145 10.83 -1.59 18.89
CA ALA A 145 10.84 -1.96 20.31
C ALA A 145 12.18 -2.54 20.81
N ARG A 146 13.05 -2.98 19.90
CA ARG A 146 14.38 -3.52 20.20
C ARG A 146 15.51 -2.51 19.97
N CYS A 147 15.21 -1.31 19.49
CA CYS A 147 16.17 -0.20 19.54
C CYS A 147 16.24 0.30 21.00
N GLU A 148 17.35 0.93 21.39
CA GLU A 148 17.51 1.41 22.76
C GLU A 148 16.34 2.32 23.14
N ALA A 149 15.70 2.08 24.30
CA ALA A 149 14.48 2.79 24.72
C ALA A 149 14.66 4.32 24.86
N SER A 150 15.90 4.79 24.91
CA SER A 150 16.32 6.20 24.90
C SER A 150 16.12 6.90 23.55
N GLN A 151 15.94 6.15 22.46
CA GLN A 151 15.90 6.67 21.09
C GLN A 151 14.49 6.85 20.52
N LEU A 152 13.45 6.27 21.13
CA LEU A 152 12.08 6.42 20.65
C LEU A 152 11.47 7.74 21.15
N SER A 153 11.12 8.62 20.21
CA SER A 153 10.48 9.89 20.50
C SER A 153 9.18 9.71 21.27
N ALA A 154 8.99 10.52 22.31
CA ALA A 154 7.76 10.51 23.11
C ALA A 154 6.52 10.85 22.27
N ALA A 155 6.69 11.59 21.17
CA ALA A 155 5.61 12.01 20.27
C ALA A 155 4.99 10.85 19.47
N LEU A 156 5.74 9.75 19.27
CA LEU A 156 5.25 8.56 18.55
C LEU A 156 4.50 7.57 19.45
N ARG A 157 4.67 7.66 20.76
CA ARG A 157 4.05 6.74 21.73
C ARG A 157 2.51 6.76 21.67
N PRO A 158 1.81 7.91 21.52
CA PRO A 158 0.37 7.94 21.34
C PRO A 158 -0.08 7.18 20.08
N ALA A 159 0.59 7.37 18.93
CA ALA A 159 0.25 6.70 17.68
C ALA A 159 0.39 5.17 17.80
N LEU A 160 1.47 4.69 18.43
CA LEU A 160 1.66 3.26 18.70
C LEU A 160 0.61 2.71 19.67
N ARG A 161 0.22 3.49 20.70
CA ARG A 161 -0.84 3.10 21.62
C ARG A 161 -2.19 2.98 20.93
N ILE A 162 -2.55 3.96 20.10
CA ILE A 162 -3.79 3.96 19.30
C ILE A 162 -3.85 2.68 18.45
N ARG A 163 -2.77 2.39 17.72
CA ARG A 163 -2.67 1.17 16.91
C ARG A 163 -2.79 -0.11 17.73
N ARG A 164 -2.16 -0.20 18.91
CA ARG A 164 -2.28 -1.37 19.79
C ARG A 164 -3.68 -1.54 20.34
N ALA A 165 -4.29 -0.45 20.81
CA ALA A 165 -5.63 -0.43 21.38
C ALA A 165 -6.72 -0.80 20.35
N GLY A 166 -6.51 -0.41 19.10
CA GLY A 166 -7.37 -0.78 17.96
C GLY A 166 -7.52 -2.28 17.74
N ARG A 167 -6.58 -3.11 18.22
CA ARG A 167 -6.71 -4.58 18.18
C ARG A 167 -7.71 -5.14 19.18
N GLU A 168 -8.10 -4.35 20.17
CA GLU A 168 -8.90 -4.78 21.32
C GLU A 168 -10.27 -4.09 21.39
N ARG A 169 -10.51 -3.02 20.62
CA ARG A 169 -11.72 -2.19 20.70
C ARG A 169 -12.40 -2.01 19.34
N GLU A 170 -13.72 -1.89 19.38
CA GLU A 170 -14.53 -1.41 18.27
C GLU A 170 -14.11 0.04 17.95
N THR A 171 -13.77 0.29 16.68
CA THR A 171 -13.27 1.59 16.22
C THR A 171 -14.39 2.60 16.05
N ASP A 172 -14.12 3.87 16.34
CA ASP A 172 -15.08 4.96 16.10
C ASP A 172 -15.09 5.33 14.61
N GLU A 173 -16.00 4.71 13.85
CA GLU A 173 -16.19 5.00 12.43
C GLU A 173 -16.66 6.44 12.19
N GLU A 174 -17.35 7.07 13.14
CA GLU A 174 -17.79 8.47 13.03
C GLU A 174 -16.60 9.44 13.04
N GLN A 175 -15.59 9.14 13.85
CA GLN A 175 -14.33 9.87 13.86
C GLN A 175 -13.60 9.80 12.51
N LEU A 176 -13.56 8.62 11.89
CA LEU A 176 -12.97 8.46 10.55
C LEU A 176 -13.67 9.37 9.53
N PHE A 177 -15.00 9.40 9.52
CA PHE A 177 -15.74 10.27 8.61
C PHE A 177 -15.51 11.75 8.90
N THR A 178 -15.39 12.15 10.16
CA THR A 178 -15.06 13.52 10.55
C THR A 178 -13.71 13.93 9.97
N HIS A 179 -12.67 13.13 10.17
CA HIS A 179 -11.34 13.40 9.61
C HIS A 179 -11.35 13.42 8.07
N ILE A 180 -12.12 12.55 7.42
CA ILE A 180 -12.29 12.57 5.97
C ILE A 180 -12.95 13.88 5.53
N PHE A 181 -14.06 14.29 6.13
CA PHE A 181 -14.80 15.48 5.71
C PHE A 181 -14.02 16.78 5.95
N ASP A 182 -13.18 16.82 6.97
CA ASP A 182 -12.30 17.95 7.27
C ASP A 182 -11.04 17.99 6.41
N GLY A 183 -10.69 16.87 5.78
CA GLY A 183 -9.44 16.72 5.03
C GLY A 183 -8.22 16.49 5.95
N HIS A 184 -8.44 15.95 7.16
CA HIS A 184 -7.40 15.71 8.15
C HIS A 184 -6.65 14.40 7.88
N VAL A 185 -5.70 14.45 6.94
CA VAL A 185 -4.94 13.29 6.44
C VAL A 185 -4.26 12.49 7.56
N ALA A 186 -3.62 13.16 8.51
CA ALA A 186 -2.96 12.49 9.64
C ALA A 186 -3.94 11.71 10.53
N GLY A 187 -5.13 12.26 10.80
CA GLY A 187 -6.17 11.57 11.55
C GLY A 187 -6.67 10.33 10.81
N VAL A 188 -6.92 10.43 9.49
CA VAL A 188 -7.30 9.27 8.67
C VAL A 188 -6.23 8.17 8.75
N ILE A 189 -4.94 8.51 8.68
CA ILE A 189 -3.84 7.54 8.84
C ILE A 189 -3.92 6.85 10.22
N LEU A 190 -4.15 7.62 11.28
CA LEU A 190 -4.23 7.09 12.64
C LEU A 190 -5.46 6.21 12.85
N ASP A 191 -6.62 6.59 12.32
CA ASP A 191 -7.86 5.81 12.41
C ASP A 191 -7.72 4.49 11.66
N LEU A 192 -7.21 4.51 10.43
CA LEU A 192 -6.94 3.30 9.66
C LEU A 192 -5.88 2.42 10.34
N ALA A 193 -4.83 3.01 10.92
CA ALA A 193 -3.84 2.27 11.70
C ALA A 193 -4.39 1.69 13.01
N ALA A 194 -5.47 2.28 13.56
CA ALA A 194 -6.24 1.74 14.66
C ALA A 194 -7.18 0.60 14.22
N GLY A 195 -7.25 0.29 12.93
CA GLY A 195 -8.10 -0.75 12.38
C GLY A 195 -9.49 -0.29 11.95
N ALA A 196 -9.71 1.02 11.77
CA ALA A 196 -10.97 1.51 11.22
C ALA A 196 -11.22 0.88 9.83
N ASP A 197 -12.44 0.39 9.61
CA ASP A 197 -12.79 -0.26 8.35
C ASP A 197 -12.83 0.77 7.20
N ALA A 198 -12.01 0.57 6.17
CA ALA A 198 -12.01 1.39 4.97
C ALA A 198 -13.32 1.29 4.16
N GLU A 199 -14.20 0.34 4.51
CA GLU A 199 -15.53 0.12 3.94
C GLU A 199 -16.67 0.48 4.90
N ALA A 200 -16.36 1.07 6.07
CA ALA A 200 -17.31 1.44 7.10
C ALA A 200 -18.49 2.28 6.56
N PRO A 201 -19.74 1.98 6.94
CA PRO A 201 -20.89 2.79 6.54
C PRO A 201 -20.91 4.13 7.29
N GLY A 202 -20.74 5.23 6.56
CA GLY A 202 -20.70 6.58 7.12
C GLY A 202 -22.05 7.22 7.39
N PRO A 203 -22.09 8.54 7.64
CA PRO A 203 -23.34 9.25 7.85
C PRO A 203 -24.24 9.19 6.60
N ALA A 204 -25.54 9.40 6.79
CA ALA A 204 -26.49 9.40 5.68
C ALA A 204 -26.26 10.61 4.74
N ILE A 205 -26.49 10.40 3.45
CA ILE A 205 -26.31 11.40 2.40
C ILE A 205 -27.60 12.19 2.24
N HIS A 206 -27.62 13.44 2.68
CA HIS A 206 -28.84 14.28 2.74
C HIS A 206 -28.95 15.33 1.62
N ARG A 207 -28.55 15.01 0.38
CA ARG A 207 -28.71 15.94 -0.76
C ARG A 207 -29.73 15.42 -1.77
N GLY A 208 -30.99 15.83 -1.62
CA GLY A 208 -32.01 15.86 -2.69
C GLY A 208 -32.54 14.52 -3.22
N ASP A 209 -31.75 13.45 -3.18
CA ASP A 209 -32.21 12.07 -3.37
C ASP A 209 -32.71 11.54 -2.03
N VAL A 210 -33.62 10.56 -2.08
CA VAL A 210 -34.10 9.80 -0.93
C VAL A 210 -32.95 9.55 0.06
N GLY A 211 -33.06 10.10 1.28
CA GLY A 211 -32.03 10.06 2.33
C GLY A 211 -31.70 8.67 2.87
N CYS A 212 -31.73 7.66 2.03
CA CYS A 212 -31.65 6.24 2.33
C CYS A 212 -30.24 5.67 2.15
N CYS A 213 -29.28 6.46 1.65
CA CYS A 213 -27.91 6.03 1.45
C CYS A 213 -26.92 6.57 2.48
N ARG A 214 -25.88 5.78 2.75
CA ARG A 214 -24.74 6.13 3.61
C ARG A 214 -23.48 6.31 2.79
N TRP A 215 -22.56 7.14 3.25
CA TRP A 215 -21.24 7.27 2.63
C TRP A 215 -20.43 5.98 2.79
N THR A 216 -19.61 5.65 1.80
CA THR A 216 -18.38 4.89 2.05
C THR A 216 -17.24 5.88 2.29
N PRO A 217 -16.15 5.51 2.98
CA PRO A 217 -15.02 6.40 3.20
C PRO A 217 -14.45 6.92 1.88
N LEU A 218 -14.31 6.03 0.88
CA LEU A 218 -13.79 6.40 -0.44
C LEU A 218 -14.73 7.34 -1.21
N ALA A 219 -16.05 7.16 -1.10
CA ALA A 219 -17.02 8.07 -1.71
C ALA A 219 -17.02 9.45 -1.02
N ALA A 220 -16.85 9.50 0.30
CA ALA A 220 -16.72 10.76 1.04
C ALA A 220 -15.43 11.51 0.66
N ALA A 221 -14.30 10.81 0.54
CA ALA A 221 -13.04 11.36 0.05
C ALA A 221 -13.17 11.89 -1.39
N ALA A 222 -13.90 11.17 -2.24
CA ALA A 222 -14.19 11.61 -3.60
C ALA A 222 -15.02 12.89 -3.65
N GLU A 223 -16.09 13.00 -2.86
CA GLU A 223 -16.92 14.21 -2.75
C GLU A 223 -16.14 15.42 -2.23
N ILE A 224 -15.31 15.26 -1.20
CA ILE A 224 -14.56 16.41 -0.67
C ILE A 224 -13.43 16.85 -1.58
N SER A 225 -12.95 15.99 -2.48
CA SER A 225 -11.88 16.35 -3.42
C SER A 225 -12.26 17.48 -4.38
N GLY A 226 -13.57 17.68 -4.63
CA GLY A 226 -14.04 18.83 -5.38
C GLY A 226 -13.87 20.18 -4.68
N ARG A 227 -13.61 20.18 -3.37
CA ARG A 227 -13.50 21.38 -2.52
C ARG A 227 -12.17 21.48 -1.77
N ARG A 228 -11.47 20.36 -1.56
CA ARG A 228 -10.21 20.27 -0.80
C ARG A 228 -9.20 19.40 -1.53
N LYS A 229 -7.96 19.88 -1.66
CA LYS A 229 -6.86 19.12 -2.26
C LYS A 229 -6.56 17.81 -1.52
N GLN A 230 -6.76 17.81 -0.20
CA GLN A 230 -6.58 16.65 0.67
C GLN A 230 -7.52 15.48 0.32
N GLY A 231 -8.66 15.74 -0.33
CA GLY A 231 -9.57 14.66 -0.73
C GLY A 231 -8.92 13.67 -1.70
N ALA A 232 -8.05 14.14 -2.60
CA ALA A 232 -7.29 13.25 -3.48
C ALA A 232 -6.25 12.43 -2.71
N VAL A 233 -5.58 13.03 -1.72
CA VAL A 233 -4.61 12.34 -0.86
C VAL A 233 -5.29 11.25 -0.03
N ILE A 234 -6.44 11.57 0.57
CA ILE A 234 -7.25 10.63 1.35
C ILE A 234 -7.78 9.50 0.47
N ALA A 235 -8.25 9.81 -0.75
CA ALA A 235 -8.68 8.78 -1.71
C ALA A 235 -7.53 7.82 -2.06
N GLY A 236 -6.31 8.35 -2.28
CA GLY A 236 -5.11 7.54 -2.51
C GLY A 236 -4.78 6.62 -1.33
N LEU A 237 -4.87 7.13 -0.10
CA LEU A 237 -4.68 6.34 1.13
C LEU A 237 -5.69 5.22 1.27
N LEU A 238 -6.99 5.51 1.09
CA LEU A 238 -8.05 4.51 1.20
C LEU A 238 -7.91 3.42 0.13
N LEU A 239 -7.59 3.79 -1.12
CA LEU A 239 -7.31 2.82 -2.18
C LEU A 239 -6.08 1.96 -1.86
N ALA A 240 -5.02 2.57 -1.35
CA ALA A 240 -3.82 1.85 -0.93
C ALA A 240 -4.07 0.95 0.30
N ALA A 241 -5.05 1.32 1.14
CA ALA A 241 -5.61 0.50 2.23
C ALA A 241 -6.63 -0.56 1.74
N LYS A 242 -6.73 -0.79 0.42
CA LYS A 242 -7.58 -1.80 -0.22
C LYS A 242 -9.09 -1.52 -0.13
N ALA A 243 -9.50 -0.26 0.03
CA ALA A 243 -10.90 0.12 -0.19
C ALA A 243 -11.34 -0.30 -1.60
N ASN A 244 -12.54 -0.86 -1.71
CA ASN A 244 -13.09 -1.29 -2.98
C ASN A 244 -13.52 -0.07 -3.79
N VAL A 245 -12.80 0.15 -4.89
CA VAL A 245 -12.98 1.29 -5.79
C VAL A 245 -14.41 1.44 -6.34
N ASP A 246 -15.11 0.31 -6.48
CA ASP A 246 -16.47 0.23 -7.05
C ASP A 246 -17.54 0.01 -5.97
N ARG A 247 -17.18 0.08 -4.68
CA ARG A 247 -18.15 -0.08 -3.61
C ARG A 247 -19.25 0.98 -3.72
N LYS A 248 -20.47 0.52 -3.91
CA LYS A 248 -21.65 1.39 -3.85
C LYS A 248 -21.89 1.86 -2.42
N CYS A 249 -22.19 3.15 -2.25
CA CYS A 249 -22.79 3.71 -1.05
C CYS A 249 -23.92 2.80 -0.57
N PRO A 250 -23.87 2.29 0.67
CA PRO A 250 -24.92 1.42 1.20
C PRO A 250 -26.28 2.13 1.15
N GLY A 251 -27.29 1.50 0.55
CA GLY A 251 -28.63 2.04 0.37
C GLY A 251 -29.10 1.95 -1.10
N PRO A 252 -30.30 2.47 -1.42
CA PRO A 252 -30.96 2.25 -2.72
C PRO A 252 -30.31 3.04 -3.86
N CYS A 253 -29.71 4.19 -3.56
CA CYS A 253 -29.15 5.11 -4.53
C CYS A 253 -28.03 4.52 -5.39
N GLY A 254 -27.24 3.57 -4.87
CA GLY A 254 -26.19 2.89 -5.62
C GLY A 254 -25.01 3.75 -6.12
N TRP A 255 -24.74 4.91 -5.50
CA TRP A 255 -23.65 5.81 -5.88
C TRP A 255 -22.27 5.16 -5.68
N THR A 256 -21.35 5.31 -6.64
CA THR A 256 -19.93 4.90 -6.50
C THR A 256 -19.03 6.10 -6.20
N PRO A 257 -17.80 5.88 -5.69
CA PRO A 257 -16.82 6.95 -5.52
C PRO A 257 -16.53 7.71 -6.81
N LEU A 258 -16.47 7.00 -7.94
CA LEU A 258 -16.25 7.60 -9.25
C LEU A 258 -17.36 8.58 -9.64
N MET A 259 -18.62 8.22 -9.36
CA MET A 259 -19.77 9.10 -9.60
C MET A 259 -19.71 10.37 -8.75
N ARG A 260 -19.28 10.25 -7.48
CA ARG A 260 -19.11 11.40 -6.58
C ARG A 260 -18.01 12.35 -7.05
N ALA A 261 -16.87 11.81 -7.45
CA ALA A 261 -15.79 12.60 -8.04
C ALA A 261 -16.26 13.27 -9.36
N ALA A 262 -17.00 12.55 -10.20
CA ALA A 262 -17.49 13.10 -11.46
C ALA A 262 -18.49 14.25 -11.27
N GLY A 263 -19.41 14.13 -10.32
CA GLY A 263 -20.36 15.20 -9.97
C GLY A 263 -19.69 16.46 -9.41
N CYS A 264 -18.47 16.34 -8.87
CA CYS A 264 -17.65 17.48 -8.46
C CYS A 264 -16.99 18.21 -9.64
N GLY A 265 -16.90 17.57 -10.81
CA GLY A 265 -16.32 18.13 -12.02
C GLY A 265 -14.79 18.09 -12.04
N ALA A 266 -14.19 18.95 -12.87
CA ALA A 266 -12.74 19.03 -13.07
C ALA A 266 -11.93 19.37 -11.81
N SER A 267 -12.54 19.92 -10.75
CA SER A 267 -11.85 20.13 -9.47
C SER A 267 -11.42 18.83 -8.80
N ALA A 268 -12.09 17.71 -9.10
CA ALA A 268 -11.75 16.37 -8.63
C ALA A 268 -10.85 15.59 -9.62
N ALA A 269 -10.16 16.27 -10.56
CA ALA A 269 -9.36 15.64 -11.61
C ALA A 269 -8.35 14.60 -11.08
N THR A 270 -7.61 14.93 -10.03
CA THR A 270 -6.63 14.01 -9.43
C THR A 270 -7.31 12.76 -8.87
N THR A 271 -8.44 12.91 -8.19
CA THR A 271 -9.22 11.78 -7.66
C THR A 271 -9.78 10.91 -8.77
N LEU A 272 -10.30 11.52 -9.86
CA LEU A 272 -10.77 10.78 -11.03
C LEU A 272 -9.65 9.92 -11.62
N GLN A 273 -8.45 10.48 -11.75
CA GLN A 273 -7.27 9.73 -12.23
C GLN A 273 -6.89 8.60 -11.28
N LEU A 274 -6.90 8.82 -9.96
CA LEU A 274 -6.61 7.79 -8.96
C LEU A 274 -7.61 6.63 -9.01
N LEU A 275 -8.90 6.93 -9.07
CA LEU A 275 -9.95 5.91 -9.19
C LEU A 275 -9.83 5.11 -10.49
N MET A 276 -9.51 5.77 -11.60
CA MET A 276 -9.25 5.10 -12.88
C MET A 276 -8.02 4.19 -12.83
N ARG A 277 -6.93 4.62 -12.19
CA ARG A 277 -5.74 3.79 -11.97
C ARG A 277 -6.05 2.58 -11.10
N ALA A 278 -6.88 2.75 -10.07
CA ALA A 278 -7.36 1.66 -9.23
C ALA A 278 -8.37 0.73 -9.93
N GLY A 279 -8.77 1.05 -11.16
CA GLY A 279 -9.59 0.17 -12.00
C GLY A 279 -11.10 0.36 -11.88
N ALA A 280 -11.56 1.54 -11.42
CA ALA A 280 -13.00 1.82 -11.28
C ALA A 280 -13.79 1.56 -12.57
N ASP A 281 -14.94 0.90 -12.45
CA ASP A 281 -15.83 0.62 -13.56
C ASP A 281 -16.71 1.83 -13.89
N VAL A 282 -16.43 2.44 -15.05
CA VAL A 282 -17.17 3.57 -15.60
C VAL A 282 -18.61 3.23 -16.02
N ARG A 283 -18.97 1.94 -16.09
CA ARG A 283 -20.26 1.45 -16.58
C ARG A 283 -21.30 1.29 -15.47
N ILE A 284 -20.89 1.36 -14.21
CA ILE A 284 -21.82 1.23 -13.09
C ILE A 284 -22.86 2.34 -13.19
N ARG A 285 -24.12 1.97 -12.92
CA ARG A 285 -25.26 2.89 -12.86
C ARG A 285 -25.77 2.99 -11.43
N HIS A 286 -26.10 4.21 -11.04
CA HIS A 286 -26.83 4.52 -9.81
C HIS A 286 -28.35 4.37 -10.06
N GLU A 287 -29.18 4.61 -9.04
CA GLU A 287 -30.64 4.39 -9.07
C GLU A 287 -31.35 5.09 -10.24
N ASN A 288 -30.98 6.33 -10.59
CA ASN A 288 -31.59 7.05 -11.73
C ASN A 288 -31.04 6.61 -13.10
N GLY A 289 -30.26 5.54 -13.16
CA GLY A 289 -29.72 4.98 -14.39
C GLY A 289 -28.47 5.68 -14.95
N ASN A 290 -28.04 6.81 -14.40
CA ASN A 290 -26.84 7.51 -14.88
C ASN A 290 -25.54 6.84 -14.42
N THR A 291 -24.53 6.94 -15.27
CA THR A 291 -23.11 6.57 -15.07
C THR A 291 -22.28 7.77 -14.63
N ALA A 292 -21.03 7.55 -14.20
CA ALA A 292 -20.11 8.65 -13.87
C ALA A 292 -19.85 9.60 -15.06
N LEU A 293 -19.85 9.09 -16.30
CA LEU A 293 -19.68 9.91 -17.50
C LEU A 293 -20.84 10.87 -17.75
N GLU A 294 -22.05 10.50 -17.34
CA GLU A 294 -23.28 11.30 -17.51
C GLU A 294 -23.47 12.33 -16.38
N MET A 295 -22.79 12.13 -15.24
CA MET A 295 -22.82 13.07 -14.11
C MET A 295 -21.80 14.19 -14.23
N GLY A 296 -20.69 13.94 -14.91
CA GLY A 296 -19.62 14.91 -15.12
C GLY A 296 -19.87 15.85 -16.30
N ASP A 297 -19.21 17.00 -16.28
CA ASP A 297 -19.14 17.88 -17.45
C ASP A 297 -18.27 17.27 -18.58
N LYS A 298 -18.20 17.98 -19.72
CA LYS A 298 -17.39 17.52 -20.86
C LYS A 298 -15.91 17.31 -20.51
N ALA A 299 -15.35 18.12 -19.61
CA ALA A 299 -13.96 18.02 -19.17
C ALA A 299 -13.74 16.76 -18.31
N THR A 300 -14.66 16.50 -17.38
CA THR A 300 -14.68 15.30 -16.53
C THR A 300 -14.80 14.03 -17.36
N ALA A 301 -15.72 14.01 -18.31
CA ALA A 301 -15.87 12.87 -19.22
C ALA A 301 -14.62 12.64 -20.07
N ARG A 302 -13.90 13.70 -20.45
CA ARG A 302 -12.61 13.60 -21.15
C ARG A 302 -11.55 12.95 -20.25
N ILE A 303 -11.40 13.40 -19.00
CA ILE A 303 -10.45 12.83 -18.03
C ILE A 303 -10.71 11.33 -17.82
N ILE A 304 -11.97 10.94 -17.62
CA ILE A 304 -12.35 9.53 -17.41
C ILE A 304 -12.00 8.67 -18.63
N ARG A 305 -12.29 9.15 -19.85
CA ARG A 305 -11.95 8.42 -21.09
C ARG A 305 -10.44 8.29 -21.27
N GLU A 306 -9.70 9.40 -21.17
CA GLU A 306 -8.25 9.42 -21.36
C GLU A 306 -7.55 8.49 -20.35
N ALA A 307 -7.94 8.53 -19.07
CA ALA A 307 -7.36 7.67 -18.05
C ALA A 307 -7.69 6.18 -18.27
N ARG A 308 -8.92 5.86 -18.71
CA ARG A 308 -9.32 4.50 -19.06
C ARG A 308 -8.53 3.96 -20.26
N ASP A 309 -8.37 4.77 -21.30
CA ASP A 309 -7.69 4.38 -22.53
C ASP A 309 -6.18 4.21 -22.27
N ALA A 310 -5.57 5.11 -21.48
CA ALA A 310 -4.19 4.97 -21.03
C ALA A 310 -3.93 3.69 -20.22
N ARG A 311 -4.88 3.30 -19.34
CA ARG A 311 -4.80 2.03 -18.60
C ARG A 311 -4.88 0.82 -19.53
N THR A 312 -5.75 0.88 -20.53
CA THR A 312 -5.91 -0.22 -21.52
C THR A 312 -4.63 -0.38 -22.32
N LEU A 313 -4.05 0.72 -22.80
CA LEU A 313 -2.76 0.73 -23.49
C LEU A 313 -1.63 0.19 -22.61
N ALA A 314 -1.56 0.61 -21.34
CA ALA A 314 -0.54 0.11 -20.41
C ALA A 314 -0.67 -1.41 -20.18
N ALA A 315 -1.89 -1.94 -20.09
CA ALA A 315 -2.14 -3.37 -19.96
C ALA A 315 -1.73 -4.15 -21.22
N GLU A 316 -2.00 -3.61 -22.41
CA GLU A 316 -1.58 -4.20 -23.69
C GLU A 316 -0.06 -4.22 -23.84
N LEU A 317 0.62 -3.11 -23.52
CA LEU A 317 2.08 -3.03 -23.54
C LEU A 317 2.73 -3.99 -22.53
N ALA A 318 2.15 -4.13 -21.33
CA ALA A 318 2.63 -5.07 -20.33
C ALA A 318 2.51 -6.53 -20.81
N LEU A 319 1.45 -6.87 -21.54
CA LEU A 319 1.28 -8.20 -22.13
C LEU A 319 2.32 -8.48 -23.23
N GLN A 320 2.67 -7.47 -24.03
CA GLN A 320 3.69 -7.58 -25.08
C GLN A 320 5.13 -7.66 -24.51
N ALA A 321 5.38 -7.07 -23.35
CA ALA A 321 6.68 -7.10 -22.69
C ALA A 321 6.95 -8.40 -21.90
N ALA A 322 5.96 -9.27 -21.71
CA ALA A 322 6.14 -10.56 -21.08
C ALA A 322 6.90 -11.50 -22.05
N PRO A 323 8.11 -11.99 -21.69
CA PRO A 323 8.89 -12.82 -22.60
C PRO A 323 8.15 -14.12 -22.92
N ASP A 324 8.09 -14.43 -24.23
CA ASP A 324 7.52 -15.65 -24.80
C ASP A 324 8.16 -16.90 -24.15
N SER A 325 7.50 -17.48 -23.16
CA SER A 325 7.88 -18.77 -22.57
C SER A 325 7.44 -19.96 -23.43
N ARG A 326 7.15 -19.74 -24.72
CA ARG A 326 6.68 -20.77 -25.67
C ARG A 326 7.68 -21.15 -26.77
N GLN A 327 8.97 -20.96 -26.53
CA GLN A 327 10.02 -21.60 -27.34
C GLN A 327 11.15 -22.16 -26.47
N SER A 328 10.82 -23.20 -25.70
CA SER A 328 11.81 -24.20 -25.30
C SER A 328 11.15 -25.58 -25.35
N ASP A 329 11.10 -26.13 -26.57
CA ASP A 329 10.72 -27.53 -26.82
C ASP A 329 11.73 -28.46 -26.09
N PRO A 330 11.30 -29.29 -25.13
CA PRO A 330 12.18 -30.21 -24.42
C PRO A 330 12.24 -31.54 -25.20
N ARG A 331 12.93 -31.55 -26.34
CA ARG A 331 13.32 -32.80 -27.01
C ARG A 331 14.82 -32.81 -27.29
N GLY A 332 15.57 -32.98 -26.22
CA GLY A 332 17.02 -33.13 -26.26
C GLY A 332 17.58 -33.84 -25.03
N LEU A 333 16.87 -34.82 -24.47
CA LEU A 333 17.45 -35.73 -23.47
C LEU A 333 17.99 -36.99 -24.14
N MET A 334 19.32 -36.98 -24.32
CA MET A 334 20.26 -38.06 -24.01
C MET A 334 19.76 -39.51 -24.22
N ALA A 335 20.22 -40.13 -25.31
CA ALA A 335 20.38 -41.57 -25.41
C ALA A 335 21.50 -42.04 -24.46
N ALA A 336 21.15 -42.37 -23.22
CA ALA A 336 22.02 -43.13 -22.33
C ALA A 336 21.94 -44.62 -22.69
N LYS A 337 23.01 -45.13 -23.29
CA LYS A 337 23.22 -46.56 -23.54
C LYS A 337 23.09 -47.33 -22.23
N THR A 338 22.09 -48.20 -22.15
CA THR A 338 22.00 -49.24 -21.12
C THR A 338 23.08 -50.30 -21.38
N GLY A 339 24.10 -50.31 -20.52
CA GLY A 339 25.07 -51.40 -20.43
C GLY A 339 24.39 -52.67 -19.92
N LYS A 340 24.41 -53.71 -20.74
CA LYS A 340 23.98 -55.07 -20.40
C LYS A 340 24.93 -55.67 -19.36
N CYS A 341 24.40 -56.03 -18.20
CA CYS A 341 24.98 -57.09 -17.37
C CYS A 341 24.37 -58.43 -17.82
N TYR A 342 25.18 -59.32 -18.40
CA TYR A 342 24.93 -60.77 -18.42
C TYR A 342 26.26 -61.54 -18.57
N GLY A 343 26.55 -62.36 -17.55
CA GLY A 343 27.16 -63.70 -17.61
C GLY A 343 28.55 -63.89 -18.23
N ASN A 344 29.58 -63.99 -17.39
CA ASN A 344 30.18 -65.25 -16.90
C ASN A 344 31.43 -64.95 -16.06
#